data_AF-W7T6L2-F1
#
_entry.id   AF-W7T6L2-F1
#
_cell.length_a   1.000
_cell.length_b   1.000
_cell.length_c   1.000
_cell.angle_alpha   90.00
_cell.angle_beta   90.00
_cell.angle_gamma   90.00
#
_symmetry.space_group_name_H-M   'P 1'
#
loop_
_entity.id
_entity.type
_entity.pdbx_description
1 polymer ?
#
loop_
_entity_poly.entity_id
_entity_poly.type
_entity_poly.pdbx_seq_one_letter_code
_entity_poly.pdbx_strand_id
1 'polypeptide(L)'
;MTFDAIAATAAELIGRDIARVVVDDEQWITDRIAAGAPEPTTRMLLSFFHAARNGHFAGTDPLLPELLGREPHLVRDVLADQAST
;
A
#
# COMPACT_ATOMS: atom_id res chain seq x y z
N MET A 1 8.72 -3.92 3.42
CA MET A 1 7.38 -4.40 3.82
C MET A 1 6.56 -4.69 2.56
N THR A 2 5.71 -5.72 2.56
CA THR A 2 4.91 -6.15 1.40
C THR A 2 3.42 -5.91 1.61
N PHE A 3 2.60 -6.04 0.56
CA PHE A 3 1.13 -5.99 0.68
C PHE A 3 0.58 -7.12 1.56
N ASP A 4 1.20 -8.30 1.56
CA ASP A 4 0.81 -9.40 2.45
C ASP A 4 1.05 -9.03 3.92
N ALA A 5 2.18 -8.39 4.23
CA ALA A 5 2.47 -7.92 5.58
C ALA A 5 1.49 -6.82 6.03
N ILE A 6 1.07 -5.94 5.12
CA ILE A 6 0.04 -4.92 5.38
C ILE A 6 -1.32 -5.60 5.68
N ALA A 7 -1.73 -6.56 4.85
CA ALA A 7 -2.99 -7.29 5.04
C ALA A 7 -3.02 -8.05 6.37
N ALA A 8 -1.92 -8.73 6.72
CA ALA A 8 -1.78 -9.42 8.00
C ALA A 8 -1.85 -8.45 9.18
N THR A 9 -1.12 -7.32 9.12
CA THR A 9 -1.15 -6.30 10.19
C THR A 9 -2.55 -5.71 10.37
N ALA A 10 -3.25 -5.42 9.27
CA ALA A 10 -4.61 -4.92 9.32
C ALA A 10 -5.57 -5.96 9.93
N ALA A 11 -5.44 -7.23 9.53
CA ALA A 11 -6.28 -8.31 10.04
C ALA A 11 -6.13 -8.49 11.56
N GLU A 12 -4.89 -8.45 12.06
CA GLU A 12 -4.57 -8.47 13.49
C GLU A 12 -5.24 -7.30 14.24
N LEU A 13 -5.12 -6.08 13.71
CA LEU A 13 -5.63 -4.87 14.36
C LEU A 13 -7.16 -4.85 14.47
N ILE A 14 -7.87 -5.35 13.47
CA ILE A 14 -9.34 -5.32 13.43
C ILE A 14 -10.02 -6.62 13.90
N GLY A 15 -9.23 -7.67 14.16
CA GLY A 15 -9.74 -9.00 14.55
C GLY A 15 -10.59 -9.69 13.48
N ARG A 16 -10.34 -9.43 12.19
CA ARG A 16 -11.05 -10.05 11.05
C ARG A 16 -10.07 -10.40 9.95
N ASP A 17 -10.32 -11.52 9.27
CA ASP A 17 -9.49 -11.95 8.15
C ASP A 17 -9.51 -10.94 7.00
N ILE A 18 -8.31 -10.55 6.54
CA ILE A 18 -8.11 -9.73 5.34
C ILE A 18 -7.18 -10.51 4.39
N ALA A 19 -7.66 -10.73 3.17
CA ALA A 19 -6.89 -11.38 2.11
C ALA A 19 -6.36 -10.35 1.11
N ARG A 20 -5.09 -10.52 0.70
CA ARG A 20 -4.54 -9.85 -0.47
C ARG A 20 -4.99 -10.61 -1.72
N VAL A 21 -5.74 -9.94 -2.59
CA VAL A 21 -6.11 -10.47 -3.91
C VAL A 21 -5.32 -9.73 -4.98
N VAL A 22 -4.63 -10.47 -5.84
CA VAL A 22 -3.92 -9.93 -7.01
C VAL A 22 -4.76 -10.23 -8.24
N VAL A 23 -4.99 -9.21 -9.07
CA VAL A 23 -5.68 -9.31 -10.35
C VAL A 23 -4.76 -8.85 -11.47
N ASP A 24 -5.10 -9.21 -12.71
CA ASP A 24 -4.42 -8.69 -13.90
C ASP A 24 -4.56 -7.17 -14.02
N ASP A 25 -3.58 -6.56 -14.67
CA ASP A 25 -3.47 -5.10 -14.74
C ASP A 25 -4.64 -4.46 -15.51
N GLU A 26 -5.10 -5.07 -16.60
CA GLU A 26 -6.27 -4.59 -17.36
C GLU A 26 -7.58 -4.83 -16.61
N GLN A 27 -7.66 -5.90 -15.81
CA GLN A 27 -8.80 -6.13 -14.91
C GLN A 27 -8.84 -5.04 -13.83
N TRP A 28 -7.69 -4.74 -13.23
CA TRP A 28 -7.57 -3.66 -12.25
C TRP A 28 -7.96 -2.30 -12.83
N ILE A 29 -7.54 -1.97 -14.06
CA ILE A 29 -7.96 -0.73 -14.74
C ILE A 29 -9.48 -0.71 -14.92
N THR A 30 -10.04 -1.79 -15.47
CA THR A 30 -11.48 -1.92 -15.74
C THR A 30 -12.31 -1.69 -14.48
N ASP A 31 -11.93 -2.35 -13.37
CA ASP A 31 -12.65 -2.24 -12.09
C ASP A 31 -12.57 -0.83 -11.51
N ARG A 32 -11.42 -0.17 -11.63
CA ARG A 32 -11.22 1.21 -11.16
C ARG A 32 -12.05 2.21 -11.96
N ILE A 33 -12.11 2.06 -13.29
CA ILE A 33 -12.94 2.91 -14.16
C ILE A 33 -14.43 2.68 -13.86
N ALA A 34 -14.84 1.42 -13.69
CA ALA A 34 -16.21 1.09 -13.31
C ALA A 34 -16.61 1.69 -11.95
N ALA A 35 -15.65 1.82 -11.03
CA ALA A 35 -15.82 2.52 -9.75
C ALA A 35 -15.74 4.06 -9.85
N GLY A 36 -15.66 4.62 -11.06
CA GLY A 36 -15.69 6.07 -11.32
C GLY A 36 -14.32 6.76 -11.35
N ALA A 37 -13.21 6.02 -11.31
CA ALA A 37 -11.89 6.62 -11.44
C ALA A 37 -11.61 7.07 -12.89
N PRO A 38 -11.00 8.25 -13.11
CA PRO A 38 -10.56 8.66 -14.44
C PRO A 38 -9.51 7.69 -15.01
N GLU A 39 -9.67 7.26 -16.26
CA GLU A 39 -8.76 6.32 -16.91
C GLU A 39 -7.29 6.81 -16.94
N PRO A 40 -6.97 8.07 -17.29
CA PRO A 40 -5.58 8.53 -17.33
C PRO A 40 -4.87 8.40 -15.97
N THR A 41 -5.57 8.79 -14.89
CA THR A 41 -5.06 8.68 -13.52
C THR A 41 -4.90 7.22 -13.10
N THR A 42 -5.82 6.34 -13.52
CA THR A 42 -5.77 4.91 -13.23
C THR A 42 -4.56 4.25 -13.89
N ARG A 43 -4.33 4.49 -15.18
CA ARG A 43 -3.14 3.98 -15.90
C ARG A 43 -1.84 4.56 -15.33
N MET A 44 -1.84 5.84 -14.93
CA MET A 44 -0.71 6.43 -14.22
C MET A 44 -0.43 5.70 -12.90
N LEU A 45 -1.45 5.45 -12.07
CA LEU A 45 -1.28 4.72 -10.80
C LEU A 45 -0.78 3.29 -11.00
N LEU A 46 -1.23 2.61 -12.06
CA LEU A 46 -0.75 1.28 -12.41
C LEU A 46 0.78 1.23 -12.60
N SER A 47 1.38 2.29 -13.16
CA SER A 47 2.83 2.39 -13.32
C SER A 47 3.60 2.31 -11.99
N PHE A 48 3.02 2.81 -10.89
CA PHE A 48 3.61 2.67 -9.56
C PHE A 48 3.59 1.22 -9.07
N PHE A 49 2.52 0.47 -9.36
CA PHE A 49 2.48 -0.96 -9.04
C PHE A 49 3.49 -1.75 -9.87
N HIS A 50 3.68 -1.42 -11.14
CA HIS A 50 4.77 -2.00 -11.94
C HIS A 50 6.14 -1.70 -11.34
N ALA A 51 6.40 -0.45 -10.96
CA ALA A 51 7.66 -0.05 -10.34
C ALA A 51 7.91 -0.80 -9.02
N ALA A 52 6.87 -0.91 -8.17
CA ALA A 52 6.92 -1.62 -6.90
C ALA A 52 7.23 -3.11 -7.08
N ARG A 53 6.55 -3.80 -8.02
CA ARG A 53 6.80 -5.23 -8.31
C ARG A 53 8.20 -5.48 -8.82
N ASN A 54 8.78 -4.51 -9.53
CA ASN A 54 10.17 -4.56 -10.01
C ASN A 54 11.19 -4.08 -8.96
N GLY A 55 10.77 -3.86 -7.71
CA GLY A 55 11.68 -3.54 -6.60
C GLY A 55 12.18 -2.09 -6.55
N HIS A 56 11.67 -1.19 -7.39
CA HIS A 56 12.13 0.21 -7.43
C HIS A 56 11.85 0.99 -6.12
N PHE A 57 10.98 0.48 -5.24
CA PHE A 57 10.69 1.06 -3.93
C PHE A 57 11.21 0.22 -2.74
N ALA A 58 12.05 -0.80 -2.99
CA ALA A 58 12.54 -1.68 -1.93
C ALA A 58 13.69 -1.07 -1.11
N GLY A 59 14.37 -0.04 -1.63
CA GLY A 59 15.48 0.63 -0.96
C GLY A 59 15.03 1.44 0.26
N THR A 60 15.79 1.35 1.35
CA THR A 60 15.60 2.12 2.58
C THR A 60 16.91 2.77 3.00
N ASP A 61 16.83 3.93 3.67
CA ASP A 61 17.99 4.71 4.10
C ASP A 61 17.75 5.31 5.50
N PRO A 62 18.76 5.36 6.39
CA PRO A 62 18.62 5.88 7.76
C PRO A 62 18.52 7.42 7.84
N LEU A 63 18.65 8.16 6.74
CA LEU A 63 18.64 9.62 6.76
C LEU A 63 17.36 10.20 7.36
N LEU A 64 16.20 9.58 7.13
CA LEU A 64 14.94 10.10 7.67
C LEU A 64 14.91 10.12 9.20
N PRO A 65 15.14 9.00 9.93
CA PRO A 65 15.22 9.04 11.39
C PRO A 65 16.32 9.97 11.92
N GLU A 66 17.45 10.10 11.22
CA GLU A 66 18.52 11.05 11.59
C GLU A 66 18.03 12.50 11.54
N LEU A 67 17.34 12.89 10.46
CA LEU A 67 16.79 14.23 10.29
C LEU A 67 15.65 14.53 11.27
N LEU A 68 14.86 13.51 11.62
CA LEU A 68 13.73 13.65 12.54
C LEU A 68 14.15 13.65 14.01
N GLY A 69 15.33 13.10 14.35
CA GLY A 69 15.74 12.86 15.73
C GLY A 69 14.86 11.84 16.48
N ARG A 70 14.09 11.04 15.74
CA ARG A 70 13.20 9.99 16.23
C ARG A 70 12.93 8.98 15.12
N GLU A 71 12.41 7.81 15.50
CA GLU A 71 11.92 6.85 14.53
C GLU A 71 10.70 7.41 13.75
N PRO A 72 10.61 7.18 12.43
CA PRO A 72 9.41 7.47 11.65
C PRO A 72 8.27 6.54 12.09
N HIS A 73 7.03 6.95 11.80
CA HIS A 73 5.88 6.10 12.06
C HIS A 73 5.95 4.82 11.22
N LEU A 74 5.64 3.70 11.85
CA LEU A 74 5.50 2.42 11.18
C LEU A 74 4.12 2.34 10.55
N VAL A 75 3.97 1.46 9.55
CA VAL A 75 2.66 1.24 8.94
C VAL A 75 1.66 0.64 9.92
N ARG A 76 2.11 -0.12 10.93
CA ARG A 76 1.24 -0.56 12.03
C ARG A 76 0.63 0.62 12.77
N ASP A 77 1.40 1.66 13.06
CA ASP A 77 0.93 2.85 13.79
C ASP A 77 -0.17 3.55 12.99
N VAL A 78 0.08 3.76 11.69
CA VAL A 78 -0.90 4.37 10.78
C VAL A 78 -2.17 3.53 10.68
N LEU A 79 -2.06 2.21 10.54
CA LEU A 79 -3.22 1.32 10.47
C LEU A 79 -4.02 1.30 11.78
N ALA A 80 -3.35 1.36 12.94
CA ALA A 80 -4.01 1.40 14.24
C ALA A 80 -4.82 2.69 14.44
N ASP A 81 -4.28 3.83 14.00
CA ASP A 81 -4.99 5.12 14.02
C ASP A 81 -6.25 5.08 13.13
N GLN A 82 -6.16 4.48 11.94
CA GLN A 82 -7.30 4.36 11.02
C GLN A 82 -8.36 3.37 11.52
N ALA A 83 -7.96 2.29 12.19
CA ALA A 83 -8.91 1.32 12.76
C ALA A 83 -9.71 1.87 13.94
N SER A 84 -9.26 2.98 14.53
CA SER A 84 -9.89 3.63 15.68
C SER A 84 -10.89 4.73 15.29
N THR A 85 -11.00 5.05 14.00
CA THR A 85 -11.94 6.05 13.44
C THR A 85 -13.20 5.38 12.91
#